data_AF-A0A8J7LRP3-F1
#
_entry.id   AF-A0A8J7LRP3-F1
#
_cell.length_a   1.000
_cell.length_b   1.000
_cell.length_c   1.000
_cell.angle_alpha   90.00
_cell.angle_beta   90.00
_cell.angle_gamma   90.00
#
_symmetry.space_group_name_H-M   'P 1'
#
loop_
_entity.id
_entity.type
_entity.pdbx_description
1 polymer ?
#
loop_
_entity_poly.entity_id
_entity_poly.type
_entity_poly.pdbx_seq_one_letter_code
_entity_poly.pdbx_strand_id
1 'polypeptide(L)'
;MGLSFGDGYFGGTLAPSVIYEYNNNIALGIGLNGTINNQKDVYKSTILGGSLIGLFTPINSIQLSTEFEQLKVTRKYESHLNLSNDSYWVPALFFGLGYRNGNVTFGIRYDILYNSNKSIYLDPWTPFVRFYF
;
A
#
# COMPACT_ATOMS: atom_id res chain seq x y z
N MET A 1 -0.89 6.57 6.27
CA MET A 1 -0.47 7.75 5.50
C MET A 1 1.04 7.69 5.35
N GLY A 2 1.57 7.89 4.15
CA GLY A 2 3.02 7.94 3.91
C GLY A 2 3.36 9.21 3.12
N LEU A 3 4.33 9.97 3.59
CA LEU A 3 4.82 11.16 2.92
C LEU A 3 6.32 11.02 2.71
N SER A 4 6.77 11.22 1.47
CA SER A 4 8.17 11.21 1.07
C SER A 4 8.47 12.50 0.33
N PHE A 5 9.44 13.26 0.81
CA PHE A 5 9.88 14.53 0.23
C PHE A 5 11.39 14.46 -0.05
N GLY A 6 11.80 14.88 -1.25
CA GLY A 6 13.20 14.99 -1.66
C GLY A 6 13.37 16.09 -2.71
N ASP A 7 14.61 16.47 -3.00
CA ASP A 7 14.91 17.52 -3.97
C ASP A 7 14.36 17.16 -5.36
N GLY A 8 13.25 17.80 -5.76
CA GLY A 8 12.52 17.51 -7.01
C GLY A 8 11.51 16.35 -6.98
N TYR A 9 11.24 15.72 -5.83
CA TYR A 9 10.34 14.55 -5.71
C TYR A 9 9.33 14.70 -4.57
N PHE A 10 8.04 14.54 -4.89
CA PHE A 10 6.95 14.46 -3.92
C PHE A 10 6.18 13.16 -4.10
N GLY A 11 6.24 12.28 -3.11
CA GLY A 11 5.45 11.05 -3.05
C GLY A 11 4.52 11.08 -1.85
N GLY A 12 3.21 11.08 -2.08
CA GLY A 12 2.19 11.03 -1.04
C GLY A 12 1.30 9.80 -1.21
N THR A 13 1.11 9.02 -0.14
CA THR A 13 0.21 7.87 -0.10
C THR A 13 -0.84 8.03 0.99
N LEU A 14 -2.10 7.95 0.59
CA LEU A 14 -3.26 7.89 1.46
C LEU A 14 -3.93 6.53 1.26
N ALA A 15 -4.08 5.79 2.36
CA ALA A 15 -4.69 4.47 2.33
C ALA A 15 -5.73 4.33 3.45
N PRO A 16 -6.92 4.95 3.31
CA PRO A 16 -7.98 4.77 4.29
C PRO A 16 -8.47 3.32 4.29
N SER A 17 -8.73 2.76 5.47
CA SER A 17 -9.28 1.42 5.63
C SER A 17 -10.31 1.36 6.74
N VAL A 18 -11.25 0.44 6.59
CA VAL A 18 -12.27 0.12 7.59
C VAL A 18 -12.13 -1.35 7.92
N ILE A 19 -12.11 -1.68 9.21
CA ILE A 19 -12.00 -3.06 9.70
C ILE A 19 -13.19 -3.37 10.59
N TYR A 20 -13.73 -4.56 10.40
CA TYR A 20 -14.73 -5.20 11.22
C TYR A 20 -14.08 -6.32 12.03
N GLU A 21 -14.07 -6.15 13.34
CA GLU A 21 -13.59 -7.17 14.27
C GLU A 21 -14.69 -8.21 14.49
N TYR A 22 -14.47 -9.44 14.03
CA TYR A 22 -15.42 -10.53 14.25
C TYR A 22 -15.29 -11.09 15.66
N ASN A 23 -14.06 -11.18 16.16
CA ASN A 23 -13.75 -11.54 17.54
C ASN A 23 -12.41 -10.93 17.96
N ASN A 24 -11.99 -11.17 19.20
CA ASN A 24 -10.75 -10.63 19.76
C ASN A 24 -9.47 -11.06 19.01
N ASN A 25 -9.56 -12.08 18.14
CA ASN A 25 -8.42 -12.61 17.41
C ASN A 25 -8.53 -12.41 15.89
N ILE A 26 -9.71 -12.20 15.31
CA ILE A 26 -9.95 -12.18 13.86
C ILE A 26 -10.68 -10.90 13.50
N ALA A 27 -10.11 -10.16 12.55
CA ALA A 27 -10.76 -9.01 11.95
C ALA A 27 -10.62 -9.04 10.43
N LEU A 28 -11.62 -8.51 9.73
CA LEU A 28 -11.63 -8.39 8.27
C LEU A 28 -11.92 -6.93 7.92
N GLY A 29 -11.25 -6.42 6.91
CA GLY A 29 -11.38 -5.05 6.49
C GLY A 29 -11.27 -4.87 4.99
N ILE A 30 -11.65 -3.68 4.56
CA ILE A 30 -11.45 -3.20 3.20
C ILE A 30 -10.75 -1.86 3.25
N GLY A 31 -9.88 -1.62 2.29
CA GLY A 31 -9.14 -0.39 2.14
C GLY A 31 -9.24 0.18 0.74
N LEU A 32 -8.96 1.47 0.65
CA LEU A 32 -8.62 2.12 -0.60
C LEU A 32 -7.17 2.56 -0.48
N ASN A 33 -6.44 2.53 -1.59
CA ASN A 33 -5.06 2.99 -1.67
C ASN A 33 -4.95 4.04 -2.78
N GLY A 34 -4.42 5.21 -2.45
CA GLY A 34 -4.15 6.29 -3.37
C GLY A 34 -2.75 6.82 -3.17
N THR A 35 -1.86 6.54 -4.12
CA THR A 35 -0.51 7.10 -4.16
C THR A 35 -0.39 8.07 -5.33
N ILE A 36 0.04 9.29 -5.03
CA ILE A 36 0.43 10.28 -6.03
C ILE A 36 1.94 10.43 -5.91
N ASN A 37 2.61 10.17 -7.03
CA ASN A 37 4.04 10.39 -7.14
C ASN A 37 4.31 11.45 -8.22
N ASN A 38 4.94 12.55 -7.80
CA ASN A 38 5.18 13.72 -8.62
C ASN A 38 6.69 14.01 -8.61
N GLN A 39 7.35 13.70 -9.72
CA GLN A 39 8.75 14.05 -9.95
C GLN A 39 8.80 15.23 -10.92
N LYS A 40 9.41 16.34 -10.50
CA LYS A 40 9.56 17.55 -11.32
C LYS A 40 10.27 17.20 -12.64
N ASP A 41 9.72 17.68 -13.75
CA ASP A 41 10.29 17.60 -15.12
C ASP A 41 10.46 16.20 -15.76
N VAL A 42 9.86 15.12 -15.22
CA VAL A 42 9.98 13.77 -15.84
C VAL A 42 8.66 12.99 -15.90
N TYR A 43 7.92 12.87 -14.79
CA TYR A 43 6.77 11.94 -14.78
C TYR A 43 5.76 12.13 -13.65
N LYS A 44 4.47 11.92 -13.97
CA LYS A 44 3.37 11.87 -13.01
C LYS A 44 2.74 10.47 -12.99
N SER A 45 2.92 9.77 -11.87
CA SER A 45 2.28 8.47 -11.62
C SER A 45 1.19 8.61 -10.58
N THR A 46 -0.03 8.23 -10.95
CA THR A 46 -1.15 8.08 -10.03
C THR A 46 -1.47 6.61 -9.91
N ILE A 47 -1.37 6.07 -8.69
CA ILE A 47 -1.74 4.71 -8.36
C ILE A 47 -3.02 4.79 -7.52
N LEU A 48 -4.08 4.14 -7.99
CA LEU A 48 -5.34 4.02 -7.27
C LEU A 48 -5.70 2.55 -7.17
N GLY A 49 -6.12 2.10 -6.01
CA GLY A 49 -6.51 0.71 -5.82
C GLY A 49 -7.43 0.48 -4.64
N GLY A 50 -7.92 -0.75 -4.55
CA GLY A 50 -8.65 -1.25 -3.40
C GLY A 50 -7.83 -2.33 -2.72
N SER A 51 -8.08 -2.55 -1.44
CA SER A 51 -7.49 -3.64 -0.67
C SER A 51 -8.52 -4.42 0.14
N LEU A 52 -8.27 -5.71 0.30
CA LEU A 52 -8.97 -6.60 1.22
C LEU A 52 -7.97 -6.97 2.32
N ILE A 53 -8.32 -6.73 3.57
CA ILE A 53 -7.43 -6.87 4.73
C ILE A 53 -7.99 -7.97 5.63
N GLY A 54 -7.18 -8.95 5.97
CA GLY A 54 -7.44 -9.91 7.03
C GLY A 54 -6.42 -9.73 8.15
N LEU A 55 -6.88 -9.67 9.39
CA LEU A 55 -6.03 -9.53 10.57
C LEU A 55 -6.27 -10.71 11.51
N PHE A 56 -5.18 -11.27 12.01
CA PHE A 56 -5.20 -12.29 13.05
C PHE A 56 -4.32 -11.87 14.23
N THR A 57 -4.92 -11.61 15.38
CA THR A 57 -4.28 -11.08 16.58
C THR A 57 -4.33 -12.16 17.68
N PRO A 58 -3.41 -13.14 17.70
CA PRO A 58 -3.45 -14.22 18.69
C PRO A 58 -3.24 -13.70 20.13
N ILE A 59 -2.44 -12.64 20.28
CA ILE A 59 -2.18 -11.96 21.55
C ILE A 59 -2.19 -10.44 21.34
N ASN A 60 -2.49 -9.67 22.38
CA ASN A 60 -2.65 -8.20 22.28
C ASN A 60 -1.45 -7.46 21.69
N SER A 61 -0.25 -8.03 21.79
CA SER A 61 1.00 -7.44 21.29
C SER A 61 1.36 -7.86 19.87
N ILE A 62 0.81 -8.95 19.33
CA ILE A 62 1.20 -9.50 18.01
C ILE A 62 -0.02 -9.57 17.10
N GLN A 63 0.11 -8.99 15.91
CA GLN A 63 -0.88 -9.01 14.87
C GLN A 63 -0.28 -9.56 13.58
N LEU A 64 -0.83 -10.64 13.07
CA LEU A 64 -0.63 -11.10 11.71
C LEU A 64 -1.62 -10.39 10.79
N SER A 65 -1.20 -10.10 9.57
CA SER A 65 -2.05 -9.49 8.57
C SER A 65 -1.83 -10.10 7.20
N THR A 66 -2.90 -10.24 6.44
CA THR A 66 -2.88 -10.59 5.03
C THR A 66 -3.65 -9.50 4.30
N GLU A 67 -3.04 -8.87 3.31
CA GLU A 67 -3.63 -7.76 2.60
C GLU A 67 -3.50 -7.99 1.10
N PHE A 68 -4.63 -8.18 0.43
CA PHE A 68 -4.69 -8.29 -1.03
C PHE A 68 -5.03 -6.92 -1.60
N GLU A 69 -4.12 -6.32 -2.35
CA GLU A 69 -4.32 -5.03 -3.01
C GLU A 69 -4.50 -5.23 -4.52
N GLN A 70 -5.44 -4.52 -5.12
CA GLN A 70 -5.58 -4.43 -6.57
C GLN A 70 -5.36 -2.99 -6.99
N LEU A 71 -4.18 -2.72 -7.57
CA LEU A 71 -3.70 -1.39 -7.88
C LEU A 71 -3.82 -1.14 -9.39
N LYS A 72 -4.51 -0.05 -9.76
CA LYS A 72 -4.50 0.51 -11.10
C LYS A 72 -3.42 1.57 -11.18
N VAL A 73 -2.35 1.27 -11.91
CA VAL A 73 -1.29 2.23 -12.16
C VAL A 73 -1.66 3.03 -13.40
N THR A 74 -1.83 4.34 -13.26
CA THR A 74 -1.99 5.25 -14.38
C THR A 74 -0.75 6.11 -14.50
N ARG A 75 -0.16 6.05 -15.68
CA ARG A 75 1.20 6.44 -15.93
C ARG A 75 1.16 7.51 -17.03
N LYS A 76 1.13 8.80 -16.65
CA LYS A 76 0.98 9.94 -17.59
C LYS A 76 2.34 10.58 -17.86
N TYR A 77 2.84 10.43 -19.09
CA TYR A 77 4.04 11.13 -19.58
C TYR A 77 3.64 12.51 -20.09
N GLU A 78 4.30 13.59 -19.63
CA GLU A 78 4.13 14.91 -20.23
C GLU A 78 5.12 15.12 -21.39
N SER A 79 4.58 15.64 -22.49
CA SER A 79 5.24 16.32 -23.62
C SER A 79 5.88 15.53 -24.77
N HIS A 80 5.37 15.86 -25.97
CA HIS A 80 5.99 15.83 -27.31
C HIS A 80 6.15 14.53 -28.12
N LEU A 81 5.89 13.33 -27.59
CA LEU A 81 6.22 12.07 -28.30
C LEU A 81 5.06 11.14 -28.70
N ASN A 82 3.80 11.54 -28.54
CA ASN A 82 2.64 10.76 -29.03
C ASN A 82 2.61 9.29 -28.50
N LEU A 83 3.09 9.05 -27.28
CA LEU A 83 3.13 7.73 -26.65
C LEU A 83 1.84 7.47 -25.85
N SER A 84 1.22 6.31 -26.09
CA SER A 84 -0.06 5.90 -25.47
C SER A 84 -0.03 5.92 -23.95
N ASN A 85 -1.11 6.42 -23.33
CA ASN A 85 -1.37 6.28 -21.91
C ASN A 85 -1.50 4.78 -21.57
N ASP A 86 -0.50 4.22 -20.89
CA ASP A 86 -0.57 2.84 -20.40
C ASP A 86 -1.22 2.81 -19.01
N SER A 87 -2.34 2.11 -18.91
CA SER A 87 -2.99 1.81 -17.64
C SER A 87 -3.02 0.30 -17.44
N TYR A 88 -2.33 -0.19 -16.43
CA TYR A 88 -2.27 -1.62 -16.12
C TYR A 88 -2.71 -1.87 -14.68
N TRP A 89 -3.34 -3.02 -14.48
CA TRP A 89 -3.75 -3.51 -13.18
C TRP A 89 -2.68 -4.46 -12.65
N VAL A 90 -2.28 -4.25 -11.40
CA VAL A 90 -1.33 -5.11 -10.70
C VAL A 90 -1.99 -5.59 -9.41
N PRO A 91 -2.20 -6.90 -9.24
CA PRO A 91 -2.51 -7.46 -7.94
C PRO A 91 -1.23 -7.53 -7.09
N ALA A 92 -1.33 -7.22 -5.81
CA ALA A 92 -0.29 -7.41 -4.82
C ALA A 92 -0.88 -8.17 -3.63
N LEU A 93 -0.12 -9.08 -3.03
CA LEU A 93 -0.57 -9.86 -1.89
C LEU A 93 0.48 -9.77 -0.79
N PHE A 94 0.15 -9.01 0.23
CA PHE A 94 1.02 -8.77 1.36
C PHE A 94 0.70 -9.72 2.51
N PHE A 95 1.73 -10.29 3.11
CA PHE A 95 1.67 -10.92 4.42
C PHE A 95 2.52 -10.13 5.39
N GLY A 96 1.95 -9.72 6.51
CA GLY A 96 2.60 -8.85 7.47
C GLY A 96 2.55 -9.36 8.89
N LEU A 97 3.58 -9.00 9.63
CA LEU A 97 3.70 -9.18 11.07
C LEU A 97 3.81 -7.80 11.70
N GLY A 98 2.96 -7.53 12.69
CA GLY A 98 2.89 -6.27 13.41
C GLY A 98 2.95 -6.48 14.91
N TYR A 99 3.59 -5.54 15.59
CA TYR A 99 3.54 -5.35 17.02
C TYR A 99 2.52 -4.26 17.35
N ARG A 100 1.49 -4.62 18.12
CA ARG A 100 0.42 -3.70 18.54
C ARG A 100 0.70 -3.16 19.93
N ASN A 101 0.59 -1.84 20.08
CA ASN A 101 0.68 -1.14 21.35
C ASN A 101 -0.47 -0.12 21.43
N GLY A 102 -1.58 -0.53 22.07
CA GLY A 102 -2.81 0.26 22.15
C GLY A 102 -3.46 0.47 20.78
N ASN A 103 -3.58 1.74 20.38
CA ASN A 103 -4.19 2.20 19.13
C ASN A 103 -3.21 2.21 17.94
N VAL A 104 -1.92 1.89 18.17
CA VAL A 104 -0.89 1.92 17.14
C VAL A 104 -0.32 0.52 16.90
N THR A 105 -0.15 0.16 15.64
CA THR A 105 0.51 -1.08 15.23
C THR A 105 1.66 -0.77 14.30
N PHE A 106 2.84 -1.27 14.63
CA PHE A 106 4.06 -1.15 13.84
C PHE A 106 4.41 -2.51 13.28
N GLY A 107 4.80 -2.62 12.01
CA GLY A 107 5.09 -3.92 11.46
C GLY A 107 5.86 -3.86 10.16
N ILE A 108 6.09 -5.06 9.63
CA ILE A 108 6.65 -5.26 8.31
C ILE A 108 5.73 -6.18 7.53
N ARG A 109 5.54 -5.90 6.24
CA ARG A 109 4.79 -6.73 5.32
C ARG A 109 5.65 -7.14 4.14
N TYR A 110 5.44 -8.35 3.66
CA TYR A 110 6.14 -8.96 2.55
C TYR A 110 5.17 -9.17 1.38
N ASP A 111 5.50 -8.67 0.20
CA ASP A 111 4.73 -8.91 -1.02
C ASP A 111 5.07 -10.29 -1.61
N ILE A 112 4.13 -11.22 -1.56
CA ILE A 112 4.26 -12.56 -2.14
C ILE A 112 4.18 -12.51 -3.67
N LEU A 113 3.39 -11.59 -4.22
CA LEU A 113 3.23 -11.45 -5.68
C LEU A 113 4.31 -10.56 -6.30
N TYR A 114 5.38 -10.29 -5.55
CA TYR A 114 6.48 -9.45 -6.00
C TYR A 114 7.07 -9.96 -7.31
N ASN A 115 7.10 -9.07 -8.31
CA ASN A 115 7.74 -9.30 -9.59
C ASN A 115 8.64 -8.12 -9.91
N SER A 116 9.95 -8.36 -9.94
CA SER A 116 10.98 -7.33 -10.16
C SER A 116 10.81 -6.52 -11.45
N ASN A 117 10.06 -7.01 -12.45
CA ASN A 117 9.82 -6.31 -13.71
C ASN A 117 8.52 -5.48 -13.75
N LYS A 118 7.61 -5.64 -12.77
CA LYS A 118 6.29 -4.97 -12.75
C LYS A 118 5.88 -4.39 -11.39
N SER A 119 6.55 -4.74 -10.31
CA SER A 119 6.20 -4.28 -8.96
C SER A 119 6.54 -2.80 -8.78
N ILE A 120 5.61 -2.10 -8.12
CA ILE A 120 5.71 -0.68 -7.81
C ILE A 120 6.67 -0.43 -6.63
N TYR A 121 6.86 -1.45 -5.78
CA TYR A 121 7.76 -1.41 -4.64
C TYR A 121 9.17 -1.84 -5.04
N LEU A 122 10.18 -1.09 -4.59
CA LEU A 122 11.61 -1.38 -4.82
C LEU A 122 12.08 -2.61 -4.02
N ASP A 123 11.45 -2.86 -2.88
CA ASP A 123 11.75 -3.96 -1.98
C ASP A 123 10.47 -4.77 -1.71
N PRO A 124 10.53 -6.12 -1.72
CA PRO A 124 9.40 -6.95 -1.33
C PRO A 124 8.99 -6.76 0.14
N TRP A 125 9.90 -6.30 1.01
CA TRP A 125 9.63 -5.94 2.39
C TRP A 125 9.29 -4.45 2.53
N THR A 126 8.11 -4.18 3.06
CA THR A 126 7.63 -2.81 3.30
C THR A 126 7.29 -2.63 4.77
N PRO A 127 7.92 -1.69 5.50
CA PRO A 127 7.49 -1.34 6.85
C PRO A 127 6.12 -0.63 6.79
N PHE A 128 5.28 -0.84 7.79
CA PHE A 128 3.99 -0.17 7.90
C PHE A 128 3.71 0.29 9.33
N VAL A 129 2.90 1.35 9.43
CA VAL A 129 2.31 1.83 10.68
C VAL A 129 0.82 2.03 10.46
N ARG A 130 0.02 1.43 11.34
CA ARG A 130 -1.45 1.50 11.33
C ARG A 130 -1.94 2.17 12.62
N PHE A 131 -2.94 3.02 12.47
CA PHE A 131 -3.62 3.69 13.56
C PHE A 131 -5.09 3.27 13.52
N TYR A 132 -5.58 2.67 14.60
CA TYR A 132 -6.98 2.29 14.76
C TYR A 132 -7.52 2.92 16.04
N PHE A 133 -8.63 3.65 15.90
CA PHE A 133 -9.27 4.41 16.96
C PHE A 133 -10.58 3.76 17.35
#